data_AF-A0A2D5AU46-F1
#
_entry.id   AF-A0A2D5AU46-F1
#
_cell.length_a   1.000
_cell.length_b   1.000
_cell.length_c   1.000
_cell.angle_alpha   90.00
_cell.angle_beta   90.00
_cell.angle_gamma   90.00
#
_symmetry.space_group_name_H-M   'P 1'
#
loop_
_entity.id
_entity.type
_entity.pdbx_description
1 polymer ?
#
loop_
_entity_poly.entity_id
_entity_poly.type
_entity_poly.pdbx_seq_one_letter_code
_entity_poly.pdbx_strand_id
1 'polypeptide(L)'
;MSEAPRTRLATTLALLAATALVAASTASTEGIAPARADDDAEEVALMLEERCYRCHGPDKQKSGLRFDLIEDLQEVIVPRAAPDSELFRRIALPIGAEDAMPPKGPRVSEDRLLALLRWINAGALFPITEKRGLESTGERTRELELIERVRRESGARVLTLRGGAQEDALLVDFSLADAAPDEAGVRSLDPIAGRIVELSLAGRDVSSAIATKFPSLPALERLHLERTGVDDAALEALVQRAPRLHYLNLHSTRVTGRALEAAAHLGELERLVLHDTGVLQADLIAFRTAHPDVRTSATLALPDKPFEGGGPRRILAADASMKRIALLQETALHHFDVLWEHPLESLHDLQVLENGNVLFQETWTRLVEIDPDSGERVWSYDAAKTNRDPGDGRIEVHSFRRLEDGVTMIAESGSGRIIEVDREGKLQSAVALRIDAPDPHHDTRLVRKTASGTYLVAHEADGVVREYDPGGSIVWSYEVPLFERDRAPGNDFDAFGNQVFCAERLENGNTLVATGNGHSLIEVTPTGEIAWSVTQDELEGIRLAWVTTVQVLDNGNLVLGNCHAGEEQPQLIEITRTKDVVWTFRDFERFANALSNAWVVEDPRTR
;
A
#
# COMPACT_ATOMS: atom_id res chain seq x y z
N MET A 1 10.82 74.08 45.78
CA MET A 1 9.66 74.88 46.20
C MET A 1 8.56 74.68 45.18
N SER A 2 7.35 74.30 45.64
CA SER A 2 6.05 74.25 44.93
C SER A 2 5.96 73.45 43.63
N GLU A 3 4.86 72.81 43.24
CA GLU A 3 3.57 72.41 43.82
C GLU A 3 2.94 71.58 42.67
N ALA A 4 2.21 70.52 42.99
CA ALA A 4 1.36 69.82 42.02
C ALA A 4 0.01 70.57 41.84
N PRO A 5 -0.99 70.10 41.06
CA PRO A 5 -1.01 69.29 39.83
C PRO A 5 -1.94 69.92 38.74
N ARG A 6 -2.05 69.30 37.56
CA ARG A 6 -3.35 69.11 36.86
C ARG A 6 -3.26 68.07 35.73
N THR A 7 -3.88 66.94 36.02
CA THR A 7 -4.52 65.92 35.18
C THR A 7 -4.69 66.20 33.68
N ARG A 8 -4.36 65.17 32.87
CA ARG A 8 -5.24 64.61 31.82
C ARG A 8 -4.79 63.19 31.48
N LEU A 9 -5.71 62.24 31.63
CA LEU A 9 -5.56 60.83 31.24
C LEU A 9 -5.44 60.72 29.71
N ALA A 10 -4.46 59.95 29.25
CA ALA A 10 -4.55 59.14 28.05
C ALA A 10 -3.59 57.96 28.22
N THR A 11 -4.16 56.76 28.33
CA THR A 11 -3.49 55.51 28.67
C THR A 11 -2.66 55.01 27.48
N THR A 12 -1.34 55.04 27.62
CA THR A 12 -0.41 54.27 26.79
C THR A 12 -0.17 52.94 27.49
N LEU A 13 -0.52 51.81 26.89
CA LEU A 13 -0.07 50.50 27.38
C LEU A 13 1.02 49.97 26.46
N ALA A 14 2.24 49.97 27.00
CA ALA A 14 3.43 49.43 26.40
C ALA A 14 3.44 47.91 26.49
N LEU A 15 3.97 47.31 25.43
CA LEU A 15 4.32 45.92 25.22
C LEU A 15 5.34 45.47 26.27
N LEU A 16 5.04 44.39 27.02
CA LEU A 16 6.04 43.63 27.78
C LEU A 16 5.64 42.16 27.83
N ALA A 17 6.65 41.34 27.53
CA ALA A 17 6.61 39.93 27.25
C ALA A 17 6.03 39.07 28.39
N ALA A 18 5.24 38.07 28.01
CA ALA A 18 4.97 36.89 28.82
C ALA A 18 5.31 35.65 27.99
N THR A 19 6.44 35.05 28.33
CA THR A 19 6.81 33.67 28.01
C THR A 19 5.74 32.72 28.52
N ALA A 20 5.00 32.09 27.61
CA ALA A 20 4.17 30.93 27.89
C ALA A 20 4.81 29.71 27.20
N LEU A 21 5.36 28.84 28.05
CA LEU A 21 5.83 27.50 27.74
C LEU A 21 4.63 26.69 27.21
N VAL A 22 4.54 26.50 25.89
CA VAL A 22 3.61 25.52 25.32
C VAL A 22 4.28 24.16 25.45
N ALA A 23 4.00 23.49 26.56
CA ALA A 23 4.16 22.05 26.63
C ALA A 23 3.18 21.45 25.61
N ALA A 24 3.71 21.02 24.46
CA ALA A 24 2.99 20.19 23.53
C ALA A 24 2.65 18.88 24.28
N SER A 25 1.38 18.78 24.70
CA SER A 25 0.79 17.49 25.06
C SER A 25 0.85 16.63 23.81
N THR A 26 1.70 15.61 23.85
CA THR A 26 1.62 14.43 23.01
C THR A 26 0.24 13.80 23.26
N ALA A 27 -0.74 14.14 22.41
CA ALA A 27 -1.91 13.30 22.27
C ALA A 27 -1.43 12.04 21.56
N SER A 28 -1.06 11.05 22.36
CA SER A 28 -0.88 9.68 21.92
C SER A 28 -2.11 9.28 21.13
N THR A 29 -1.94 8.94 19.85
CA THR A 29 -2.91 8.11 19.15
C THR A 29 -2.84 6.72 19.79
N GLU A 30 -3.47 6.58 20.95
CA GLU A 30 -3.84 5.27 21.49
C GLU A 30 -4.70 4.59 20.42
N GLY A 31 -4.23 3.43 19.95
CA GLY A 31 -5.09 2.50 19.23
C GLY A 31 -6.39 2.31 20.01
N ILE A 32 -7.50 2.22 19.29
CA ILE A 32 -8.82 2.05 19.89
C ILE A 32 -8.79 0.78 20.74
N ALA A 33 -8.73 0.94 22.06
CA ALA A 33 -8.78 -0.17 22.99
C ALA A 33 -10.14 -0.90 22.88
N PRO A 34 -10.17 -2.25 22.89
CA PRO A 34 -11.38 -3.04 22.68
C PRO A 34 -12.52 -2.72 23.66
N ALA A 35 -12.20 -2.28 24.88
CA ALA A 35 -13.19 -1.91 25.90
C ALA A 35 -14.11 -0.75 25.48
N ARG A 36 -13.64 0.16 24.61
CA ARG A 36 -14.39 1.36 24.24
C ARG A 36 -15.44 1.11 23.15
N ALA A 37 -15.26 0.05 22.36
CA ALA A 37 -16.17 -0.33 21.29
C ALA A 37 -17.44 -1.02 21.83
N ASP A 38 -17.32 -1.80 22.91
CA ASP A 38 -18.47 -2.44 23.57
C ASP A 38 -19.36 -1.40 24.27
N ASP A 39 -18.76 -0.41 24.94
CA ASP A 39 -19.47 0.73 25.54
C ASP A 39 -20.25 1.55 24.47
N ASP A 40 -19.60 1.83 23.33
CA ASP A 40 -20.23 2.56 22.21
C ASP A 40 -21.41 1.77 21.61
N ALA A 41 -21.27 0.45 21.53
CA ALA A 41 -22.30 -0.41 20.95
C ALA A 41 -23.51 -0.59 21.88
N GLU A 42 -23.30 -0.63 23.20
CA GLU A 42 -24.39 -0.58 24.19
C GLU A 42 -25.12 0.77 24.15
N GLU A 43 -24.38 1.88 24.06
CA GLU A 43 -24.95 3.23 23.95
C GLU A 43 -25.77 3.38 22.66
N VAL A 44 -25.32 2.79 21.54
CA VAL A 44 -26.06 2.76 20.28
C VAL A 44 -27.35 1.94 20.41
N ALA A 45 -27.31 0.77 21.05
CA ALA A 45 -28.50 -0.05 21.27
C ALA A 45 -29.57 0.69 22.08
N LEU A 46 -29.17 1.32 23.20
CA LEU A 46 -30.05 2.15 24.04
C LEU A 46 -30.64 3.31 23.24
N MET A 47 -29.83 3.97 22.41
CA MET A 47 -30.27 5.08 21.57
C MET A 47 -31.32 4.64 20.54
N LEU A 48 -31.15 3.49 19.89
CA LEU A 48 -32.11 2.94 18.94
C LEU A 48 -33.44 2.57 19.61
N GLU A 49 -33.39 1.96 20.80
CA GLU A 49 -34.58 1.61 21.57
C GLU A 49 -35.36 2.86 22.01
N GLU A 50 -34.68 3.84 22.60
CA GLU A 50 -35.30 5.05 23.14
C GLU A 50 -35.87 5.98 22.07
N ARG A 51 -35.23 6.06 20.89
CA ARG A 51 -35.50 7.10 19.89
C ARG A 51 -36.08 6.56 18.60
N CYS A 52 -35.68 5.37 18.16
CA CYS A 52 -36.01 4.87 16.83
C CYS A 52 -37.16 3.85 16.83
N TYR A 53 -37.23 2.93 17.81
CA TYR A 53 -38.25 1.85 17.83
C TYR A 53 -39.69 2.36 17.90
N ARG A 54 -39.90 3.56 18.44
CA ARG A 54 -41.22 4.21 18.44
C ARG A 54 -41.81 4.37 17.03
N CYS A 55 -40.96 4.50 16.00
CA CYS A 55 -41.38 4.66 14.60
C CYS A 55 -40.86 3.57 13.66
N HIS A 56 -39.82 2.85 14.05
CA HIS A 56 -39.14 1.78 13.29
C HIS A 56 -38.98 0.54 14.18
N GLY A 57 -40.08 0.10 14.80
CA GLY A 57 -40.11 -1.03 15.74
C GLY A 57 -41.34 -1.92 15.51
N PRO A 58 -41.62 -2.88 16.42
CA PRO A 58 -42.64 -3.90 16.18
C PRO A 58 -44.05 -3.32 16.06
N ASP A 59 -44.35 -2.24 16.79
CA ASP A 59 -45.67 -1.60 16.77
C ASP A 59 -45.86 -0.63 15.60
N LYS A 60 -44.77 -0.21 14.93
CA LYS A 60 -44.79 0.80 13.87
C LYS A 60 -43.56 0.70 12.97
N GLN A 61 -43.75 0.44 11.67
CA GLN A 61 -42.68 0.35 10.66
C GLN A 61 -42.76 1.47 9.63
N LYS A 62 -42.30 2.67 9.98
CA LYS A 62 -42.19 3.75 8.98
C LYS A 62 -41.17 3.36 7.91
N SER A 63 -41.50 3.64 6.66
CA SER A 63 -40.68 3.30 5.49
C SER A 63 -40.34 1.81 5.36
N GLY A 64 -41.12 0.92 6.01
CA GLY A 64 -40.90 -0.52 5.95
C GLY A 64 -39.76 -1.05 6.84
N LEU A 65 -39.06 -0.19 7.58
CA LEU A 65 -37.87 -0.56 8.35
C LEU A 65 -38.18 -0.86 9.83
N ARG A 66 -37.51 -1.88 10.37
CA ARG A 66 -37.50 -2.29 11.77
C ARG A 66 -36.09 -2.33 12.34
N PHE A 67 -35.71 -1.32 13.11
CA PHE A 67 -34.38 -1.26 13.71
C PHE A 67 -34.20 -2.18 14.92
N ASP A 68 -35.27 -2.84 15.37
CA ASP A 68 -35.18 -3.94 16.33
C ASP A 68 -34.81 -5.28 15.67
N LEU A 69 -34.71 -5.32 14.34
CA LEU A 69 -34.21 -6.44 13.54
C LEU A 69 -32.88 -6.06 12.89
N ILE A 70 -31.92 -6.98 12.90
CA ILE A 70 -30.57 -6.72 12.36
C ILE A 70 -30.58 -6.56 10.83
N GLU A 71 -31.43 -7.33 10.14
CA GLU A 71 -31.57 -7.34 8.68
C GLU A 71 -31.91 -5.94 8.14
N ASP A 72 -32.99 -5.34 8.64
CA ASP A 72 -33.44 -4.00 8.24
C ASP A 72 -32.46 -2.89 8.67
N LEU A 73 -31.72 -3.11 9.76
CA LEU A 73 -30.72 -2.15 10.22
C LEU A 73 -29.47 -2.17 9.33
N GLN A 74 -29.09 -3.36 8.83
CA GLN A 74 -27.99 -3.52 7.87
C GLN A 74 -28.30 -2.91 6.49
N GLU A 75 -29.57 -2.69 6.14
CA GLU A 75 -29.93 -1.97 4.92
C GLU A 75 -29.57 -0.48 4.97
N VAL A 76 -29.48 0.10 6.17
CA VAL A 76 -29.26 1.55 6.38
C VAL A 76 -27.91 1.87 7.01
N ILE A 77 -27.07 0.86 7.24
CA ILE A 77 -25.72 0.98 7.80
C ILE A 77 -24.73 0.28 6.90
N VAL A 78 -23.67 0.99 6.54
CA VAL A 78 -22.51 0.47 5.82
C VAL A 78 -21.39 0.28 6.85
N PRO A 79 -21.08 -0.97 7.26
CA PRO A 79 -20.00 -1.22 8.21
C PRO A 79 -18.69 -0.60 7.73
N ARG A 80 -17.93 -0.03 8.67
CA ARG A 80 -16.66 0.68 8.42
C ARG A 80 -16.77 1.99 7.62
N ALA A 81 -17.98 2.40 7.21
CA ALA A 81 -18.20 3.62 6.43
C ALA A 81 -19.42 4.41 6.96
N ALA A 82 -19.24 5.05 8.11
CA ALA A 82 -20.31 5.85 8.72
C ALA A 82 -20.85 7.00 7.84
N PRO A 83 -20.04 7.74 7.05
CA PRO A 83 -20.56 8.78 6.15
C PRO A 83 -21.50 8.22 5.06
N ASP A 84 -21.33 6.95 4.71
CA ASP A 84 -22.12 6.26 3.68
C ASP A 84 -23.36 5.56 4.25
N SER A 85 -23.46 5.49 5.58
CA SER A 85 -24.60 4.92 6.29
C SER A 85 -25.79 5.89 6.30
N GLU A 86 -26.89 5.49 5.67
CA GLU A 86 -28.11 6.31 5.55
C GLU A 86 -28.69 6.68 6.93
N LEU A 87 -28.61 5.77 7.90
CA LEU A 87 -29.01 6.07 9.29
C LEU A 87 -28.21 7.23 9.87
N PHE A 88 -26.87 7.18 9.77
CA PHE A 88 -25.97 8.20 10.30
C PHE A 88 -26.23 9.55 9.62
N ARG A 89 -26.34 9.56 8.29
CA ARG A 89 -26.63 10.75 7.49
C ARG A 89 -27.91 11.44 7.95
N ARG A 90 -29.02 10.69 8.08
CA ARG A 90 -30.33 11.26 8.44
C ARG A 90 -30.41 11.82 9.85
N ILE A 91 -29.70 11.23 10.82
CA ILE A 91 -29.73 11.73 12.21
C ILE A 91 -28.76 12.90 12.43
N ALA A 92 -27.74 13.06 11.58
CA ALA A 92 -26.80 14.18 11.60
C ALA A 92 -27.35 15.46 10.93
N LEU A 93 -28.49 15.39 10.24
CA LEU A 93 -29.08 16.54 9.56
C LEU A 93 -29.62 17.61 10.54
N PRO A 94 -29.60 18.91 10.14
CA PRO A 94 -30.15 20.00 10.94
C PRO A 94 -31.64 19.83 11.28
N ILE A 95 -32.04 20.39 12.43
CA ILE A 95 -33.43 20.39 12.88
C ILE A 95 -34.32 21.09 11.84
N GLY A 96 -35.31 20.35 11.30
CA GLY A 96 -36.29 20.87 10.36
C GLY A 96 -36.01 20.54 8.89
N ALA A 97 -34.87 19.92 8.57
CA ALA A 97 -34.64 19.36 7.25
C ALA A 97 -35.62 18.20 6.96
N GLU A 98 -36.05 18.07 5.72
CA GLU A 98 -37.13 17.16 5.28
C GLU A 98 -36.82 15.70 5.61
N ASP A 99 -35.57 15.26 5.41
CA ASP A 99 -35.11 13.89 5.64
C ASP A 99 -34.59 13.62 7.05
N ALA A 100 -34.55 14.64 7.92
CA ALA A 100 -33.89 14.53 9.20
C ALA A 100 -34.67 13.65 10.18
N MET A 101 -34.03 12.63 10.74
CA MET A 101 -34.64 11.67 11.68
C MET A 101 -34.19 11.90 13.15
N PRO A 102 -35.09 11.92 14.15
CA PRO A 102 -36.54 11.84 14.01
C PRO A 102 -37.14 13.13 13.38
N PRO A 103 -38.26 13.03 12.63
CA PRO A 103 -38.85 14.17 11.92
C PRO A 103 -39.45 15.22 12.86
N LYS A 104 -39.80 14.82 14.09
CA LYS A 104 -40.25 15.69 15.18
C LYS A 104 -39.77 15.10 16.52
N GLY A 105 -39.43 15.96 17.48
CA GLY A 105 -38.97 15.55 18.82
C GLY A 105 -37.48 15.85 19.06
N PRO A 106 -36.95 15.46 20.23
CA PRO A 106 -35.53 15.67 20.57
C PRO A 106 -34.61 14.86 19.65
N ARG A 107 -33.50 15.48 19.22
CA ARG A 107 -32.43 14.83 18.45
C ARG A 107 -31.59 13.92 19.33
N VAL A 108 -30.84 13.04 18.69
CA VAL A 108 -29.75 12.28 19.32
C VAL A 108 -28.70 13.29 19.81
N SER A 109 -28.12 13.07 21.00
CA SER A 109 -27.06 13.94 21.53
C SER A 109 -25.78 13.79 20.70
N GLU A 110 -24.90 14.80 20.74
CA GLU A 110 -23.60 14.74 20.06
C GLU A 110 -22.77 13.52 20.50
N ASP A 111 -22.76 13.20 21.80
CA ASP A 111 -22.05 12.03 22.33
C ASP A 111 -22.56 10.71 21.74
N ARG A 112 -23.89 10.55 21.61
CA ARG A 112 -24.52 9.37 21.02
C ARG A 112 -24.33 9.30 19.51
N LEU A 113 -24.26 10.45 18.84
CA LEU A 113 -23.93 10.53 17.42
C LEU A 113 -22.47 10.11 17.18
N LEU A 114 -21.55 10.54 18.05
CA LEU A 114 -20.15 10.13 18.01
C LEU A 114 -19.97 8.65 18.39
N ALA A 115 -20.75 8.12 19.33
CA ALA A 115 -20.78 6.68 19.63
C ALA A 115 -21.25 5.87 18.40
N LEU A 116 -22.31 6.32 17.72
CA LEU A 116 -22.77 5.70 16.47
C LEU A 116 -21.70 5.75 15.36
N LEU A 117 -21.05 6.90 15.18
CA LEU A 117 -19.94 7.05 14.22
C LEU A 117 -18.84 6.04 14.49
N ARG A 118 -18.36 5.98 15.73
CA ARG A 118 -17.29 5.07 16.15
C ARG A 118 -17.70 3.62 16.01
N TRP A 119 -18.91 3.28 16.44
CA TRP A 119 -19.44 1.94 16.34
C TRP A 119 -19.60 1.46 14.89
N ILE A 120 -20.15 2.29 13.99
CA ILE A 120 -20.24 1.94 12.56
C ILE A 120 -18.84 1.74 11.98
N ASN A 121 -17.90 2.64 12.27
CA ASN A 121 -16.53 2.55 11.77
C ASN A 121 -15.78 1.35 12.38
N ALA A 122 -16.16 0.91 13.58
CA ALA A 122 -15.69 -0.31 14.23
C ALA A 122 -16.38 -1.60 13.72
N GLY A 123 -17.27 -1.49 12.73
CA GLY A 123 -17.90 -2.63 12.05
C GLY A 123 -19.40 -2.81 12.34
N ALA A 124 -20.04 -1.90 13.08
CA ALA A 124 -21.49 -1.92 13.36
C ALA A 124 -22.00 -3.22 14.02
N LEU A 125 -21.27 -3.73 15.03
CA LEU A 125 -21.58 -5.00 15.69
C LEU A 125 -22.24 -4.77 17.07
N PHE A 126 -23.45 -5.29 17.31
CA PHE A 126 -24.12 -5.17 18.61
C PHE A 126 -23.56 -6.16 19.64
N PRO A 127 -23.25 -5.73 20.88
CA PRO A 127 -23.10 -6.60 22.02
C PRO A 127 -24.48 -7.14 22.38
N ILE A 128 -24.52 -8.39 22.83
CA ILE A 128 -25.74 -9.01 23.33
C ILE A 128 -26.09 -8.34 24.67
N THR A 129 -27.00 -7.38 24.70
CA THR A 129 -27.72 -7.02 25.94
C THR A 129 -29.06 -7.74 25.98
N GLU A 130 -29.18 -8.64 26.95
CA GLU A 130 -30.35 -9.48 27.18
C GLU A 130 -31.61 -8.66 27.52
N LYS A 131 -32.74 -9.07 26.93
CA LYS A 131 -33.97 -9.34 27.71
C LYS A 131 -34.94 -10.16 26.88
N ARG A 132 -35.13 -11.43 27.25
CA ARG A 132 -36.33 -11.95 27.95
C ARG A 132 -36.42 -13.48 27.88
N GLY A 133 -36.65 -14.10 29.04
CA GLY A 133 -37.50 -15.30 29.15
C GLY A 133 -36.81 -16.66 29.25
N LEU A 134 -36.42 -17.03 30.48
CA LEU A 134 -36.46 -18.38 31.07
C LEU A 134 -36.46 -19.59 30.12
N GLU A 135 -35.29 -20.17 29.86
CA GLU A 135 -35.07 -21.63 29.79
C GLU A 135 -33.55 -21.95 29.95
N SER A 136 -33.22 -22.87 30.87
CA SER A 136 -31.91 -23.53 31.14
C SER A 136 -30.64 -22.66 31.37
N THR A 137 -30.45 -22.10 32.57
CA THR A 137 -29.24 -21.32 32.93
C THR A 137 -27.91 -22.08 32.84
N GLY A 138 -27.90 -23.42 32.98
CA GLY A 138 -26.67 -24.21 33.02
C GLY A 138 -26.02 -24.48 31.65
N GLU A 139 -26.83 -24.71 30.61
CA GLU A 139 -26.33 -24.93 29.25
C GLU A 139 -25.89 -23.61 28.62
N ARG A 140 -26.65 -22.54 28.86
CA ARG A 140 -26.31 -21.21 28.36
C ARG A 140 -25.00 -20.68 28.93
N THR A 141 -24.73 -20.89 30.22
CA THR A 141 -23.43 -20.52 30.83
C THR A 141 -22.27 -21.28 30.19
N ARG A 142 -22.40 -22.60 29.98
CA ARG A 142 -21.34 -23.41 29.36
C ARG A 142 -21.07 -23.02 27.91
N GLU A 143 -22.11 -22.63 27.19
CA GLU A 143 -21.99 -22.15 25.82
C GLU A 143 -21.23 -20.82 25.76
N LEU A 144 -21.55 -19.86 26.63
CA LEU A 144 -20.85 -18.58 26.73
C LEU A 144 -19.38 -18.78 27.11
N GLU A 145 -19.09 -19.67 28.06
CA GLU A 145 -17.72 -20.03 28.45
C GLU A 145 -16.93 -20.68 27.30
N LEU A 146 -17.60 -21.49 26.46
CA LEU A 146 -16.99 -22.06 25.27
C LEU A 146 -16.66 -20.97 24.25
N ILE A 147 -17.61 -20.10 23.91
CA ILE A 147 -17.39 -19.02 22.93
C ILE A 147 -16.26 -18.11 23.40
N GLU A 148 -16.23 -17.75 24.68
CA GLU A 148 -15.19 -16.89 25.24
C GLU A 148 -13.81 -17.55 25.22
N ARG A 149 -13.75 -18.87 25.49
CA ARG A 149 -12.51 -19.63 25.32
C ARG A 149 -12.03 -19.59 23.87
N VAL A 150 -12.91 -19.82 22.90
CA VAL A 150 -12.55 -19.79 21.47
C VAL A 150 -12.07 -18.41 21.06
N ARG A 151 -12.75 -17.33 21.47
CA ARG A 151 -12.29 -15.95 21.20
C ARG A 151 -10.87 -15.72 21.71
N ARG A 152 -10.59 -16.13 22.94
CA ARG A 152 -9.26 -15.98 23.55
C ARG A 152 -8.19 -16.81 22.85
N GLU A 153 -8.50 -18.04 22.43
CA GLU A 153 -7.54 -18.96 21.81
C GLU A 153 -7.32 -18.65 20.33
N SER A 154 -8.36 -18.25 19.60
CA SER A 154 -8.28 -17.89 18.19
C SER A 154 -7.83 -16.45 17.94
N GLY A 155 -8.06 -15.55 18.89
CA GLY A 155 -8.00 -14.10 18.66
C GLY A 155 -9.12 -13.56 17.77
N ALA A 156 -10.02 -14.42 17.27
CA ALA A 156 -11.12 -14.03 16.41
C ALA A 156 -12.28 -13.46 17.22
N ARG A 157 -13.02 -12.55 16.59
CA ARG A 157 -14.35 -12.19 17.08
C ARG A 157 -15.32 -13.29 16.70
N VAL A 158 -16.08 -13.78 17.68
CA VAL A 158 -17.12 -14.79 17.47
C VAL A 158 -18.47 -14.18 17.84
N LEU A 159 -19.40 -14.11 16.90
CA LEU A 159 -20.72 -13.51 17.08
C LEU A 159 -21.80 -14.56 16.84
N THR A 160 -22.86 -14.52 17.65
CA THR A 160 -24.05 -15.34 17.44
C THR A 160 -25.07 -14.57 16.62
N LEU A 161 -25.42 -15.08 15.46
CA LEU A 161 -26.48 -14.54 14.62
C LEU A 161 -27.83 -14.99 15.20
N ARG A 162 -28.77 -14.05 15.35
CA ARG A 162 -30.15 -14.34 15.75
C ARG A 162 -31.09 -13.89 14.63
N GLY A 163 -31.93 -14.81 14.16
CA GLY A 163 -32.84 -14.60 13.03
C GLY A 163 -32.42 -15.44 11.82
N GLY A 164 -32.96 -16.65 11.71
CA GLY A 164 -32.66 -17.60 10.63
C GLY A 164 -33.22 -18.99 10.91
N ALA A 165 -33.16 -19.90 9.93
CA ALA A 165 -33.66 -21.28 10.05
C ALA A 165 -32.85 -22.16 11.02
N GLN A 166 -31.66 -21.71 11.42
CA GLN A 166 -30.77 -22.36 12.36
C GLN A 166 -30.59 -21.48 13.58
N GLU A 167 -31.23 -21.86 14.69
CA GLU A 167 -30.94 -21.27 16.00
C GLU A 167 -29.44 -21.47 16.30
N ASP A 168 -28.76 -20.42 16.78
CA ASP A 168 -27.36 -20.45 17.24
C ASP A 168 -26.22 -20.43 16.17
N ALA A 169 -26.50 -19.96 14.95
CA ALA A 169 -25.48 -19.71 13.91
C ALA A 169 -24.39 -18.72 14.36
N LEU A 170 -23.15 -18.92 13.90
CA LEU A 170 -21.98 -18.15 14.30
C LEU A 170 -21.29 -17.48 13.10
N LEU A 171 -20.88 -16.23 13.30
CA LEU A 171 -19.92 -15.52 12.46
C LEU A 171 -18.59 -15.47 13.19
N VAL A 172 -17.51 -15.88 12.51
CA VAL A 172 -16.13 -15.80 13.01
C VAL A 172 -15.35 -14.82 12.14
N ASP A 173 -14.83 -13.75 12.74
CA ASP A 173 -14.12 -12.69 12.02
C ASP A 173 -12.72 -12.49 12.57
N PHE A 174 -11.72 -12.80 11.74
CA PHE A 174 -10.31 -12.55 11.99
C PHE A 174 -9.85 -11.20 11.43
N SER A 175 -10.63 -10.50 10.60
CA SER A 175 -10.21 -9.23 9.98
C SER A 175 -9.82 -8.15 11.01
N LEU A 176 -10.40 -8.23 12.21
CA LEU A 176 -10.15 -7.34 13.34
C LEU A 176 -9.16 -7.90 14.38
N ALA A 177 -8.60 -9.08 14.17
CA ALA A 177 -7.61 -9.64 15.08
C ALA A 177 -6.28 -8.87 14.97
N ASP A 178 -5.52 -8.84 16.06
CA ASP A 178 -4.21 -8.17 16.09
C ASP A 178 -3.18 -8.84 15.16
N ALA A 179 -3.36 -10.13 14.88
CA ALA A 179 -2.47 -10.93 14.05
C ALA A 179 -3.25 -11.87 13.10
N ALA A 180 -2.59 -12.34 12.05
CA ALA A 180 -3.10 -13.41 11.20
C ALA A 180 -3.29 -14.70 12.04
N PRO A 181 -4.28 -15.55 11.69
CA PRO A 181 -4.55 -16.76 12.45
C PRO A 181 -3.38 -17.75 12.36
N ASP A 182 -2.96 -18.29 13.51
CA ASP A 182 -1.98 -19.36 13.58
C ASP A 182 -2.65 -20.75 13.68
N GLU A 183 -1.84 -21.81 13.70
CA GLU A 183 -2.34 -23.18 13.74
C GLU A 183 -3.17 -23.47 15.02
N ALA A 184 -2.78 -22.91 16.16
CA ALA A 184 -3.52 -23.10 17.41
C ALA A 184 -4.87 -22.39 17.35
N GLY A 185 -4.88 -21.16 16.83
CA GLY A 185 -6.07 -20.33 16.72
C GLY A 185 -7.11 -20.93 15.79
N VAL A 186 -6.73 -21.43 14.61
CA VAL A 186 -7.68 -22.07 13.69
C VAL A 186 -8.21 -23.39 14.24
N ARG A 187 -7.37 -24.19 14.91
CA ARG A 187 -7.78 -25.46 15.53
C ARG A 187 -8.75 -25.25 16.70
N SER A 188 -8.65 -24.12 17.41
CA SER A 188 -9.55 -23.79 18.51
C SER A 188 -11.01 -23.61 18.07
N LEU A 189 -11.27 -23.43 16.77
CA LEU A 189 -12.62 -23.32 16.21
C LEU A 189 -13.38 -24.65 16.18
N ASP A 190 -12.69 -25.80 16.30
CA ASP A 190 -13.27 -27.14 16.17
C ASP A 190 -14.56 -27.35 17.00
N PRO A 191 -14.64 -26.94 18.29
CA PRO A 191 -15.83 -27.16 19.11
C PRO A 191 -17.06 -26.37 18.64
N ILE A 192 -16.87 -25.32 17.84
CA ILE A 192 -17.96 -24.47 17.32
C ILE A 192 -18.14 -24.61 15.81
N ALA A 193 -17.29 -25.39 15.13
CA ALA A 193 -17.17 -25.44 13.68
C ALA A 193 -18.48 -25.78 12.95
N GLY A 194 -19.31 -26.64 13.55
CA GLY A 194 -20.62 -27.01 13.00
C GLY A 194 -21.68 -25.90 13.03
N ARG A 195 -21.38 -24.75 13.66
CA ARG A 195 -22.25 -23.59 13.76
C ARG A 195 -21.74 -22.37 13.00
N ILE A 196 -20.49 -22.41 12.51
CA ILE A 196 -19.91 -21.29 11.78
C ILE A 196 -20.54 -21.24 10.39
N VAL A 197 -21.35 -20.20 10.15
CA VAL A 197 -22.01 -19.95 8.87
C VAL A 197 -21.29 -18.90 8.04
N GLU A 198 -20.55 -18.01 8.71
CA GLU A 198 -19.72 -17.00 8.06
C GLU A 198 -18.32 -16.96 8.69
N LEU A 199 -17.30 -16.93 7.84
CA LEU A 199 -15.90 -16.82 8.20
C LEU A 199 -15.26 -15.69 7.40
N SER A 200 -14.71 -14.72 8.11
CA SER A 200 -13.95 -13.62 7.53
C SER A 200 -12.47 -13.71 7.89
N LEU A 201 -11.66 -13.81 6.84
CA LEU A 201 -10.20 -13.72 6.87
C LEU A 201 -9.72 -12.47 6.10
N ALA A 202 -10.62 -11.55 5.77
CA ALA A 202 -10.32 -10.37 4.97
C ALA A 202 -9.14 -9.58 5.55
N GLY A 203 -8.14 -9.27 4.72
CA GLY A 203 -6.93 -8.57 5.14
C GLY A 203 -5.99 -9.37 6.06
N ARG A 204 -6.22 -10.68 6.23
CA ARG A 204 -5.38 -11.56 7.06
C ARG A 204 -4.86 -12.71 6.22
N ASP A 205 -3.55 -12.69 5.97
CA ASP A 205 -2.91 -13.72 5.18
C ASP A 205 -3.04 -15.11 5.80
N VAL A 206 -3.45 -16.06 4.97
CA VAL A 206 -3.54 -17.48 5.32
C VAL A 206 -2.76 -18.27 4.30
N SER A 207 -1.63 -18.84 4.73
CA SER A 207 -0.85 -19.74 3.90
C SER A 207 -1.56 -21.08 3.72
N SER A 208 -1.17 -21.83 2.68
CA SER A 208 -1.68 -23.20 2.47
C SER A 208 -1.41 -24.11 3.68
N ALA A 209 -0.29 -23.92 4.38
CA ALA A 209 0.02 -24.65 5.61
C ALA A 209 -1.04 -24.41 6.71
N ILE A 210 -1.45 -23.16 6.95
CA ILE A 210 -2.48 -22.81 7.94
C ILE A 210 -3.88 -23.20 7.44
N ALA A 211 -4.19 -22.98 6.15
CA ALA A 211 -5.46 -23.37 5.54
C ALA A 211 -5.80 -24.85 5.79
N THR A 212 -4.80 -25.74 5.70
CA THR A 212 -4.99 -27.17 5.98
C THR A 212 -5.31 -27.49 7.44
N LYS A 213 -5.10 -26.57 8.38
CA LYS A 213 -5.33 -26.77 9.82
C LYS A 213 -6.73 -26.36 10.27
N PHE A 214 -7.49 -25.65 9.44
CA PHE A 214 -8.89 -25.36 9.75
C PHE A 214 -9.67 -26.67 9.97
N PRO A 215 -10.57 -26.71 10.98
CA PRO A 215 -11.47 -27.84 11.17
C PRO A 215 -12.42 -27.97 9.98
N SER A 216 -13.19 -29.06 9.91
CA SER A 216 -14.30 -29.15 8.97
C SER A 216 -15.35 -28.09 9.34
N LEU A 217 -15.79 -27.30 8.37
CA LEU A 217 -16.77 -26.22 8.52
C LEU A 217 -18.05 -26.58 7.75
N PRO A 218 -18.82 -27.60 8.19
CA PRO A 218 -19.91 -28.18 7.41
C PRO A 218 -21.13 -27.27 7.28
N ALA A 219 -21.18 -26.16 8.00
CA ALA A 219 -22.25 -25.16 7.97
C ALA A 219 -21.80 -23.84 7.34
N LEU A 220 -20.56 -23.72 6.86
CA LEU A 220 -20.05 -22.46 6.32
C LEU A 220 -20.66 -22.17 4.96
N GLU A 221 -21.39 -21.06 4.89
CA GLU A 221 -22.09 -20.57 3.70
C GLU A 221 -21.34 -19.38 3.07
N ARG A 222 -20.62 -18.59 3.87
CA ARG A 222 -19.98 -17.34 3.43
C ARG A 222 -18.52 -17.29 3.84
N LEU A 223 -17.62 -17.17 2.87
CA LEU A 223 -16.18 -17.06 3.09
C LEU A 223 -15.62 -15.77 2.45
N HIS A 224 -14.99 -14.95 3.28
CA HIS A 224 -14.37 -13.69 2.89
C HIS A 224 -12.85 -13.80 2.95
N LEU A 225 -12.19 -13.73 1.79
CA LEU A 225 -10.73 -13.81 1.64
C LEU A 225 -10.14 -12.55 1.00
N GLU A 226 -10.93 -11.48 0.87
CA GLU A 226 -10.49 -10.30 0.13
C GLU A 226 -9.25 -9.62 0.73
N ARG A 227 -8.37 -9.14 -0.15
CA ARG A 227 -7.10 -8.48 0.19
C ARG A 227 -6.20 -9.38 1.05
N THR A 228 -6.02 -10.62 0.61
CA THR A 228 -5.13 -11.58 1.25
C THR A 228 -4.18 -12.20 0.25
N GLY A 229 -3.06 -12.70 0.75
CA GLY A 229 -2.09 -13.48 0.00
C GLY A 229 -2.52 -14.90 -0.30
N VAL A 230 -3.81 -15.24 -0.19
CA VAL A 230 -4.32 -16.56 -0.55
C VAL A 230 -4.01 -16.85 -2.02
N ASP A 231 -3.33 -17.98 -2.24
CA ASP A 231 -3.05 -18.56 -3.55
C ASP A 231 -3.99 -19.74 -3.85
N ASP A 232 -3.86 -20.34 -5.03
CA ASP A 232 -4.72 -21.46 -5.45
C ASP A 232 -4.68 -22.65 -4.48
N ALA A 233 -3.51 -22.94 -3.88
CA ALA A 233 -3.34 -24.08 -2.98
C ALA A 233 -3.99 -23.83 -1.61
N ALA A 234 -3.85 -22.61 -1.08
CA ALA A 234 -4.53 -22.20 0.14
C ALA A 234 -6.04 -22.17 -0.04
N LEU A 235 -6.53 -21.64 -1.18
CA LEU A 235 -7.95 -21.65 -1.49
C LEU A 235 -8.49 -23.09 -1.58
N GLU A 236 -7.82 -23.97 -2.32
CA GLU A 236 -8.22 -25.37 -2.46
C GLU A 236 -8.36 -26.05 -1.10
N ALA A 237 -7.39 -25.84 -0.20
CA ALA A 237 -7.44 -26.37 1.15
C ALA A 237 -8.62 -25.82 1.98
N LEU A 238 -8.96 -24.53 1.85
CA LEU A 238 -10.09 -23.91 2.56
C LEU A 238 -11.45 -24.42 2.05
N VAL A 239 -11.65 -24.47 0.73
CA VAL A 239 -12.94 -24.90 0.16
C VAL A 239 -13.23 -26.38 0.46
N GLN A 240 -12.20 -27.23 0.57
CA GLN A 240 -12.34 -28.61 1.03
C GLN A 240 -12.90 -28.73 2.46
N ARG A 241 -12.78 -27.69 3.29
CA ARG A 241 -13.36 -27.65 4.65
C ARG A 241 -14.83 -27.24 4.65
N ALA A 242 -15.31 -26.57 3.60
CA ALA A 242 -16.57 -25.84 3.58
C ALA A 242 -17.44 -26.24 2.37
N PRO A 243 -18.03 -27.45 2.38
CA PRO A 243 -18.76 -27.98 1.23
C PRO A 243 -20.09 -27.27 0.91
N ARG A 244 -20.60 -26.42 1.81
CA ARG A 244 -21.87 -25.70 1.66
C ARG A 244 -21.70 -24.20 1.36
N LEU A 245 -20.55 -23.80 0.83
CA LEU A 245 -20.30 -22.40 0.49
C LEU A 245 -21.28 -21.93 -0.61
N HIS A 246 -22.03 -20.87 -0.30
CA HIS A 246 -22.88 -20.13 -1.23
C HIS A 246 -22.21 -18.84 -1.71
N TYR A 247 -21.33 -18.26 -0.89
CA TYR A 247 -20.62 -17.01 -1.17
C TYR A 247 -19.12 -17.16 -0.93
N LEU A 248 -18.34 -16.82 -1.96
CA LEU A 248 -16.88 -16.79 -1.89
C LEU A 248 -16.34 -15.46 -2.44
N ASN A 249 -15.63 -14.73 -1.60
CA ASN A 249 -14.97 -13.48 -1.99
C ASN A 249 -13.46 -13.65 -2.13
N LEU A 250 -12.95 -13.54 -3.35
CA LEU A 250 -11.52 -13.62 -3.69
C LEU A 250 -10.96 -12.29 -4.20
N HIS A 251 -11.66 -11.18 -3.98
CA HIS A 251 -11.21 -9.87 -4.44
C HIS A 251 -9.81 -9.51 -3.93
N SER A 252 -8.91 -9.05 -4.80
CA SER A 252 -7.53 -8.72 -4.45
C SER A 252 -6.86 -9.90 -3.74
N THR A 253 -6.77 -11.05 -4.42
CA THR A 253 -6.04 -12.22 -3.95
C THR A 253 -5.09 -12.72 -5.04
N ARG A 254 -4.21 -13.65 -4.70
CA ARG A 254 -3.19 -14.18 -5.64
C ARG A 254 -3.66 -15.40 -6.43
N VAL A 255 -4.96 -15.69 -6.38
CA VAL A 255 -5.57 -16.81 -7.09
C VAL A 255 -5.51 -16.64 -8.61
N THR A 256 -5.39 -17.74 -9.33
CA THR A 256 -5.35 -17.78 -10.80
C THR A 256 -6.56 -18.55 -11.35
N GLY A 257 -6.59 -18.83 -12.66
CA GLY A 257 -7.61 -19.69 -13.27
C GLY A 257 -7.80 -21.05 -12.56
N ARG A 258 -6.77 -21.58 -11.87
CA ARG A 258 -6.88 -22.83 -11.09
C ARG A 258 -7.86 -22.73 -9.93
N ALA A 259 -8.05 -21.56 -9.33
CA ALA A 259 -9.06 -21.35 -8.30
C ALA A 259 -10.49 -21.64 -8.80
N LEU A 260 -10.75 -21.47 -10.10
CA LEU A 260 -12.04 -21.80 -10.69
C LEU A 260 -12.30 -23.31 -10.71
N GLU A 261 -11.26 -24.14 -10.81
CA GLU A 261 -11.39 -25.59 -10.67
C GLU A 261 -11.83 -25.96 -9.24
N ALA A 262 -11.24 -25.33 -8.23
CA ALA A 262 -11.63 -25.53 -6.83
C ALA A 262 -13.07 -25.05 -6.58
N ALA A 263 -13.43 -23.86 -7.07
CA ALA A 263 -14.79 -23.32 -6.97
C ALA A 263 -15.84 -24.18 -7.71
N ALA A 264 -15.48 -24.82 -8.83
CA ALA A 264 -16.37 -25.69 -9.59
C ALA A 264 -16.84 -26.94 -8.81
N HIS A 265 -16.10 -27.35 -7.77
CA HIS A 265 -16.49 -28.46 -6.89
C HIS A 265 -17.51 -28.04 -5.81
N LEU A 266 -17.75 -26.74 -5.62
CA LEU A 266 -18.74 -26.22 -4.67
C LEU A 266 -20.13 -26.22 -5.33
N GLY A 267 -20.85 -27.34 -5.18
CA GLY A 267 -22.15 -27.54 -5.85
C GLY A 267 -23.28 -26.59 -5.41
N GLU A 268 -23.10 -25.85 -4.32
CA GLU A 268 -24.07 -24.87 -3.81
C GLU A 268 -23.60 -23.41 -4.01
N LEU A 269 -22.47 -23.16 -4.67
CA LEU A 269 -21.94 -21.81 -4.83
C LEU A 269 -22.89 -20.94 -5.66
N GLU A 270 -23.35 -19.82 -5.11
CA GLU A 270 -24.26 -18.90 -5.79
C GLU A 270 -23.54 -17.61 -6.23
N ARG A 271 -22.53 -17.17 -5.49
CA ARG A 271 -21.80 -15.93 -5.76
C ARG A 271 -20.30 -16.09 -5.58
N LEU A 272 -19.56 -15.63 -6.60
CA LEU A 272 -18.10 -15.64 -6.63
C LEU A 272 -17.57 -14.26 -7.02
N VAL A 273 -16.70 -13.67 -6.20
CA VAL A 273 -16.12 -12.35 -6.44
C VAL A 273 -14.63 -12.51 -6.78
N LEU A 274 -14.19 -11.93 -7.90
CA LEU A 274 -12.87 -12.18 -8.54
C LEU A 274 -12.18 -10.89 -9.02
N HIS A 275 -12.59 -9.73 -8.52
CA HIS A 275 -11.95 -8.46 -8.89
C HIS A 275 -10.48 -8.46 -8.45
N ASP A 276 -9.58 -7.99 -9.31
CA ASP A 276 -8.15 -7.88 -9.03
C ASP A 276 -7.53 -9.22 -8.59
N THR A 277 -7.76 -10.25 -9.41
CA THR A 277 -7.15 -11.58 -9.24
C THR A 277 -6.31 -11.92 -10.47
N GLY A 278 -5.51 -12.99 -10.40
CA GLY A 278 -4.81 -13.56 -11.54
C GLY A 278 -5.69 -14.42 -12.46
N VAL A 279 -7.03 -14.36 -12.33
CA VAL A 279 -7.96 -15.10 -13.19
C VAL A 279 -8.07 -14.43 -14.55
N LEU A 280 -7.76 -15.17 -15.61
CA LEU A 280 -7.84 -14.65 -16.99
C LEU A 280 -9.28 -14.61 -17.49
N GLN A 281 -9.54 -13.74 -18.46
CA GLN A 281 -10.85 -13.63 -19.11
C GLN A 281 -11.28 -14.97 -19.76
N ALA A 282 -10.34 -15.68 -20.38
CA ALA A 282 -10.61 -16.97 -21.01
C ALA A 282 -11.10 -18.02 -19.98
N ASP A 283 -10.42 -18.10 -18.84
CA ASP A 283 -10.77 -19.03 -17.76
C ASP A 283 -12.13 -18.68 -17.17
N LEU A 284 -12.41 -17.39 -16.94
CA LEU A 284 -13.69 -16.92 -16.44
C LEU A 284 -14.84 -17.20 -17.42
N ILE A 285 -14.62 -17.05 -18.74
CA ILE A 285 -15.61 -17.41 -19.77
C ILE A 285 -15.89 -18.92 -19.74
N ALA A 286 -14.84 -19.74 -19.66
CA ALA A 286 -14.99 -21.19 -19.57
C ALA A 286 -15.79 -21.59 -18.32
N PHE A 287 -15.48 -21.00 -17.16
CA PHE A 287 -16.20 -21.24 -15.92
C PHE A 287 -17.67 -20.84 -15.99
N ARG A 288 -17.98 -19.61 -16.47
CA ARG A 288 -19.38 -19.14 -16.65
C ARG A 288 -20.18 -20.03 -17.59
N THR A 289 -19.53 -20.61 -18.59
CA THR A 289 -20.18 -21.53 -19.54
C THR A 289 -20.53 -22.87 -18.88
N ALA A 290 -19.64 -23.39 -18.03
CA ALA A 290 -19.86 -24.63 -17.30
C ALA A 290 -20.79 -24.49 -16.08
N HIS A 291 -20.79 -23.31 -15.44
CA HIS A 291 -21.52 -23.02 -14.20
C HIS A 291 -22.40 -21.75 -14.35
N PRO A 292 -23.43 -21.77 -15.20
CA PRO A 292 -24.25 -20.60 -15.51
C PRO A 292 -25.05 -20.06 -14.31
N ASP A 293 -25.27 -20.89 -13.28
CA ASP A 293 -26.02 -20.52 -12.08
C ASP A 293 -25.18 -19.73 -11.06
N VAL A 294 -23.85 -19.76 -11.16
CA VAL A 294 -22.93 -19.02 -10.28
C VAL A 294 -22.82 -17.56 -10.75
N ARG A 295 -23.27 -16.62 -9.92
CA ARG A 295 -23.10 -15.18 -10.20
C ARG A 295 -21.68 -14.74 -9.91
N THR A 296 -20.89 -14.57 -10.97
CA THR A 296 -19.53 -14.03 -10.86
C THR A 296 -19.51 -12.50 -10.94
N SER A 297 -18.74 -11.83 -10.09
CA SER A 297 -18.37 -10.42 -10.21
C SER A 297 -16.86 -10.31 -10.38
N ALA A 298 -16.37 -9.69 -11.45
CA ALA A 298 -14.93 -9.67 -11.76
C ALA A 298 -14.53 -8.41 -12.53
N THR A 299 -13.32 -7.92 -12.27
CA THR A 299 -12.59 -7.01 -13.16
C THR A 299 -11.78 -7.90 -14.10
N LEU A 300 -11.81 -7.61 -15.40
CA LEU A 300 -11.00 -8.37 -16.36
C LEU A 300 -9.54 -7.99 -16.13
N ALA A 301 -8.72 -8.93 -15.66
CA ALA A 301 -7.30 -8.72 -15.45
C ALA A 301 -6.58 -8.40 -16.78
N LEU A 302 -5.57 -7.54 -16.72
CA LEU A 302 -4.58 -7.38 -17.79
C LEU A 302 -3.87 -8.72 -18.05
N PRO A 303 -3.40 -8.97 -19.28
CA PRO A 303 -2.93 -10.29 -19.70
C PRO A 303 -1.62 -10.67 -19.00
N ASP A 304 -1.59 -11.91 -18.53
CA ASP A 304 -0.42 -12.74 -18.19
C ASP A 304 0.22 -12.60 -16.79
N LYS A 305 -0.36 -13.36 -15.86
CA LYS A 305 0.24 -14.06 -14.71
C LYS A 305 1.13 -13.21 -13.78
N PRO A 306 0.54 -12.45 -12.83
CA PRO A 306 1.30 -11.68 -11.84
C PRO A 306 2.20 -12.51 -10.89
N PHE A 307 2.08 -13.85 -10.86
CA PHE A 307 2.62 -14.69 -9.79
C PHE A 307 3.30 -16.01 -10.20
N GLU A 308 3.81 -16.19 -11.42
CA GLU A 308 4.58 -17.43 -11.72
C GLU A 308 5.90 -17.50 -10.93
N GLY A 309 5.87 -18.21 -9.80
CA GLY A 309 7.06 -18.73 -9.11
C GLY A 309 7.69 -17.86 -8.02
N GLY A 310 7.12 -16.70 -7.70
CA GLY A 310 7.69 -15.75 -6.72
C GLY A 310 6.95 -15.71 -5.37
N GLY A 311 7.71 -15.50 -4.28
CA GLY A 311 7.15 -15.07 -3.00
C GLY A 311 6.55 -13.65 -3.08
N PRO A 312 5.95 -13.15 -1.99
CA PRO A 312 5.39 -11.80 -1.98
C PRO A 312 6.50 -10.77 -2.30
N ARG A 313 6.24 -9.86 -3.25
CA ARG A 313 7.24 -8.89 -3.74
C ARG A 313 7.49 -7.82 -2.69
N ARG A 314 8.73 -7.37 -2.56
CA ARG A 314 9.03 -6.13 -1.83
C ARG A 314 9.40 -5.02 -2.78
N ILE A 315 9.02 -3.82 -2.41
CA ILE A 315 9.30 -2.62 -3.20
C ILE A 315 9.89 -1.59 -2.27
N LEU A 316 11.08 -1.09 -2.59
CA LEU A 316 11.59 0.13 -1.98
C LEU A 316 11.28 1.28 -2.91
N ALA A 317 10.40 2.18 -2.48
CA ALA A 317 9.90 3.29 -3.26
C ALA A 317 10.01 4.59 -2.47
N ALA A 318 10.25 5.69 -3.18
CA ALA A 318 10.33 7.00 -2.57
C ALA A 318 9.75 8.08 -3.49
N ASP A 319 9.13 9.08 -2.88
CA ASP A 319 8.57 10.24 -3.55
C ASP A 319 8.91 11.51 -2.75
N ALA A 320 9.71 12.38 -3.34
CA ALA A 320 10.14 13.64 -2.72
C ALA A 320 8.98 14.64 -2.54
N SER A 321 7.95 14.60 -3.40
CA SER A 321 6.76 15.45 -3.26
C SER A 321 5.91 15.07 -2.06
N MET A 322 5.89 13.77 -1.73
CA MET A 322 5.26 13.23 -0.52
C MET A 322 6.21 13.19 0.68
N LYS A 323 7.49 13.55 0.49
CA LYS A 323 8.54 13.56 1.52
C LYS A 323 8.70 12.22 2.22
N ARG A 324 8.60 11.13 1.46
CA ARG A 324 8.52 9.76 2.00
C ARG A 324 9.39 8.79 1.21
N ILE A 325 10.01 7.87 1.94
CA ILE A 325 10.47 6.57 1.45
C ILE A 325 9.73 5.47 2.22
N ALA A 326 9.36 4.38 1.55
CA ALA A 326 8.80 3.21 2.20
C ALA A 326 9.31 1.91 1.56
N LEU A 327 9.57 0.93 2.42
CA LEU A 327 9.73 -0.46 2.07
C LEU A 327 8.37 -1.14 2.23
N LEU A 328 7.85 -1.64 1.12
CA LEU A 328 6.55 -2.26 1.03
C LEU A 328 6.66 -3.77 0.82
N GLN A 329 5.66 -4.51 1.28
CA GLN A 329 5.45 -5.92 1.00
C GLN A 329 4.10 -6.09 0.31
N GLU A 330 4.10 -6.63 -0.92
CA GLU A 330 2.87 -7.02 -1.60
C GLU A 330 2.25 -8.21 -0.87
N THR A 331 1.15 -7.99 -0.19
CA THR A 331 0.41 -9.05 0.51
C THR A 331 -0.70 -9.62 -0.35
N ALA A 332 -1.26 -8.81 -1.25
CA ALA A 332 -2.17 -9.27 -2.29
C ALA A 332 -2.00 -8.43 -3.56
N LEU A 333 -2.66 -8.81 -4.65
CA LEU A 333 -2.54 -8.04 -5.90
C LEU A 333 -2.94 -6.58 -5.67
N HIS A 334 -2.01 -5.67 -5.95
CA HIS A 334 -2.12 -4.22 -5.71
C HIS A 334 -2.34 -3.82 -4.23
N HIS A 335 -2.12 -4.73 -3.28
CA HIS A 335 -2.22 -4.45 -1.85
C HIS A 335 -0.84 -4.58 -1.19
N PHE A 336 -0.39 -3.50 -0.57
CA PHE A 336 0.95 -3.38 -0.03
C PHE A 336 0.91 -2.98 1.44
N ASP A 337 1.49 -3.82 2.27
CA ASP A 337 1.77 -3.50 3.67
C ASP A 337 3.08 -2.70 3.75
N VAL A 338 3.09 -1.71 4.63
CA VAL A 338 4.31 -0.95 4.93
C VAL A 338 5.13 -1.75 5.92
N LEU A 339 6.28 -2.25 5.48
CA LEU A 339 7.26 -2.88 6.38
C LEU A 339 8.04 -1.83 7.16
N TRP A 340 8.38 -0.73 6.49
CA TRP A 340 9.14 0.38 7.07
C TRP A 340 8.89 1.63 6.25
N GLU A 341 8.87 2.80 6.90
CA GLU A 341 8.86 4.10 6.22
C GLU A 341 9.72 5.11 6.96
N HIS A 342 10.19 6.12 6.24
CA HIS A 342 10.97 7.22 6.81
C HIS A 342 10.73 8.52 6.03
N PRO A 343 10.74 9.69 6.69
CA PRO A 343 10.66 10.96 6.00
C PRO A 343 11.95 11.26 5.21
N LEU A 344 11.80 11.98 4.10
CA LEU A 344 12.92 12.57 3.35
C LEU A 344 12.52 13.91 2.75
N GLU A 345 13.48 14.67 2.24
CA GLU A 345 13.26 15.94 1.53
C GLU A 345 13.53 15.81 0.03
N SER A 346 14.56 15.06 -0.35
CA SER A 346 15.01 14.93 -1.73
C SER A 346 15.38 13.49 -2.05
N LEU A 347 15.26 13.11 -3.30
CA LEU A 347 15.46 11.75 -3.76
C LEU A 347 15.95 11.76 -5.20
N HIS A 348 16.99 10.98 -5.50
CA HIS A 348 17.29 10.50 -6.85
C HIS A 348 17.96 9.11 -6.90
N ASP A 349 18.22 8.47 -5.76
CA ASP A 349 18.68 7.08 -5.69
C ASP A 349 18.34 6.48 -4.32
N LEU A 350 18.33 5.15 -4.23
CA LEU A 350 18.07 4.40 -3.01
C LEU A 350 18.57 2.94 -3.16
N GLN A 351 18.84 2.26 -2.04
CA GLN A 351 19.35 0.90 -2.04
C GLN A 351 18.97 0.15 -0.76
N VAL A 352 18.45 -1.08 -0.88
CA VAL A 352 18.48 -2.07 0.21
C VAL A 352 19.84 -2.77 0.17
N LEU A 353 20.53 -2.80 1.31
CA LEU A 353 21.84 -3.43 1.49
C LEU A 353 21.70 -4.90 1.90
N GLU A 354 22.74 -5.71 1.71
CA GLU A 354 22.74 -7.16 2.04
C GLU A 354 22.41 -7.45 3.50
N ASN A 355 22.71 -6.53 4.42
CA ASN A 355 22.36 -6.67 5.83
C ASN A 355 20.90 -6.28 6.15
N GLY A 356 20.12 -5.87 5.15
CA GLY A 356 18.74 -5.39 5.31
C GLY A 356 18.61 -3.89 5.54
N ASN A 357 19.71 -3.16 5.73
CA ASN A 357 19.66 -1.71 5.93
C ASN A 357 19.24 -0.98 4.65
N VAL A 358 18.63 0.20 4.82
CA VAL A 358 18.23 1.07 3.71
C VAL A 358 19.19 2.25 3.62
N LEU A 359 19.90 2.36 2.50
CA LEU A 359 20.74 3.50 2.13
C LEU A 359 19.96 4.41 1.18
N PHE A 360 19.75 5.67 1.58
CA PHE A 360 18.99 6.62 0.79
C PHE A 360 19.43 8.07 1.05
N GLN A 361 18.87 8.99 0.28
CA GLN A 361 19.08 10.41 0.44
C GLN A 361 18.04 11.02 1.37
N GLU A 362 18.47 11.71 2.44
CA GLU A 362 17.59 12.49 3.32
C GLU A 362 17.33 13.88 2.72
N THR A 363 18.36 14.51 2.17
CA THR A 363 18.32 15.82 1.47
C THR A 363 19.28 15.80 0.29
N TRP A 364 19.23 16.76 -0.63
CA TRP A 364 20.15 16.84 -1.78
C TRP A 364 21.63 16.61 -1.49
N THR A 365 22.11 16.84 -0.26
CA THR A 365 23.51 16.63 0.10
C THR A 365 23.74 15.54 1.14
N ARG A 366 22.70 15.08 1.85
CA ARG A 366 22.86 14.14 2.95
C ARG A 366 22.37 12.76 2.58
N LEU A 367 23.29 11.80 2.67
CA LEU A 367 23.02 10.37 2.59
C LEU A 367 22.94 9.77 4.00
N VAL A 368 22.07 8.79 4.17
CA VAL A 368 21.89 8.06 5.43
C VAL A 368 21.70 6.57 5.15
N GLU A 369 22.27 5.75 6.02
CA GLU A 369 21.95 4.31 6.12
C GLU A 369 21.16 4.11 7.40
N ILE A 370 19.98 3.50 7.29
CA ILE A 370 19.10 3.23 8.42
C ILE A 370 18.85 1.73 8.51
N ASP A 371 18.94 1.20 9.72
CA ASP A 371 18.42 -0.13 10.05
C ASP A 371 16.89 -0.03 10.20
N PRO A 372 16.11 -0.67 9.31
CA PRO A 372 14.65 -0.56 9.36
C PRO A 372 14.02 -1.23 10.59
N ASP A 373 14.69 -2.21 11.21
CA ASP A 373 14.12 -2.94 12.35
C ASP A 373 14.22 -2.10 13.65
N SER A 374 15.34 -1.40 13.85
CA SER A 374 15.59 -0.56 15.02
C SER A 374 15.24 0.92 14.81
N GLY A 375 15.20 1.38 13.56
CA GLY A 375 15.13 2.79 13.19
C GLY A 375 16.44 3.56 13.41
N GLU A 376 17.54 2.88 13.75
CA GLU A 376 18.82 3.53 14.01
C GLU A 376 19.49 3.99 12.72
N ARG A 377 19.99 5.23 12.73
CA ARG A 377 20.89 5.73 11.68
C ARG A 377 22.30 5.21 11.94
N VAL A 378 22.70 4.18 11.19
CA VAL A 378 23.99 3.51 11.36
C VAL A 378 25.12 4.18 10.57
N TRP A 379 24.80 5.00 9.57
CA TRP A 379 25.78 5.77 8.80
C TRP A 379 25.18 7.06 8.23
N SER A 380 26.02 8.08 8.02
CA SER A 380 25.64 9.30 7.32
C SER A 380 26.82 9.99 6.65
N TYR A 381 26.55 10.63 5.51
CA TYR A 381 27.50 11.45 4.78
C TYR A 381 26.83 12.75 4.31
N ASP A 382 27.49 13.89 4.52
CA ASP A 382 27.00 15.21 4.11
C ASP A 382 27.95 15.82 3.06
N ALA A 383 27.60 15.67 1.79
CA ALA A 383 28.37 16.14 0.64
C ALA A 383 28.55 17.67 0.62
N ALA A 384 27.75 18.43 1.39
CA ALA A 384 27.95 19.87 1.53
C ALA A 384 29.17 20.21 2.40
N LYS A 385 29.64 19.27 3.24
CA LYS A 385 30.66 19.50 4.26
C LYS A 385 31.89 18.61 4.10
N THR A 386 31.71 17.36 3.69
CA THR A 386 32.77 16.36 3.64
C THR A 386 33.41 16.35 2.25
N ASN A 387 34.75 16.26 2.18
CA ASN A 387 35.52 16.24 0.93
C ASN A 387 35.28 17.47 0.02
N ARG A 388 35.14 18.65 0.65
CA ARG A 388 34.79 19.93 0.03
C ARG A 388 35.83 20.99 0.34
N ASP A 389 36.12 21.85 -0.64
CA ASP A 389 37.02 22.98 -0.49
C ASP A 389 36.27 24.29 -0.19
N PRO A 390 36.91 25.25 0.52
CA PRO A 390 36.35 26.58 0.72
C PRO A 390 36.11 27.29 -0.63
N GLY A 391 34.84 27.50 -0.97
CA GLY A 391 34.44 28.19 -2.21
C GLY A 391 33.69 27.29 -3.20
N ASP A 392 33.61 25.98 -2.95
CA ASP A 392 32.81 25.08 -3.78
C ASP A 392 31.33 25.51 -3.81
N GLY A 393 30.74 25.47 -5.00
CA GLY A 393 29.35 25.90 -5.27
C GLY A 393 28.28 24.93 -4.78
N ARG A 394 27.02 25.18 -5.17
CA ARG A 394 25.89 24.27 -4.89
C ARG A 394 26.20 22.87 -5.42
N ILE A 395 25.83 21.86 -4.63
CA ILE A 395 26.00 20.45 -4.93
C ILE A 395 24.69 19.72 -4.68
N GLU A 396 24.40 18.73 -5.52
CA GLU A 396 23.31 17.79 -5.32
C GLU A 396 23.79 16.37 -5.65
N VAL A 397 23.65 15.46 -4.70
CA VAL A 397 23.92 14.05 -4.90
C VAL A 397 22.76 13.45 -5.65
N HIS A 398 23.03 12.92 -6.85
CA HIS A 398 22.01 12.33 -7.71
C HIS A 398 22.05 10.81 -7.72
N SER A 399 23.21 10.22 -7.42
CA SER A 399 23.34 8.77 -7.35
C SER A 399 24.39 8.36 -6.35
N PHE A 400 24.17 7.19 -5.74
CA PHE A 400 25.12 6.59 -4.81
C PHE A 400 24.86 5.08 -4.72
N ARG A 401 25.91 4.32 -4.45
CA ARG A 401 25.82 2.88 -4.19
C ARG A 401 26.84 2.48 -3.15
N ARG A 402 26.41 1.69 -2.17
CA ARG A 402 27.33 0.85 -1.42
C ARG A 402 27.80 -0.28 -2.34
N LEU A 403 29.11 -0.35 -2.52
CA LEU A 403 29.77 -1.41 -3.29
C LEU A 403 30.02 -2.64 -2.40
N GLU A 404 30.34 -3.76 -3.01
CA GLU A 404 30.55 -5.06 -2.34
C GLU A 404 31.68 -5.02 -1.30
N ASP A 405 32.70 -4.20 -1.53
CA ASP A 405 33.83 -4.01 -0.60
C ASP A 405 33.50 -3.08 0.58
N GLY A 406 32.27 -2.56 0.65
CA GLY A 406 31.81 -1.66 1.70
C GLY A 406 32.08 -0.18 1.46
N VAL A 407 32.79 0.18 0.38
CA VAL A 407 32.99 1.56 -0.06
C VAL A 407 31.70 2.14 -0.62
N THR A 408 31.46 3.43 -0.42
CA THR A 408 30.29 4.13 -0.98
C THR A 408 30.70 4.98 -2.16
N MET A 409 30.21 4.64 -3.34
CA MET A 409 30.29 5.48 -4.54
C MET A 409 29.23 6.58 -4.46
N ILE A 410 29.58 7.81 -4.79
CA ILE A 410 28.69 8.98 -4.75
C ILE A 410 28.94 9.84 -6.00
N ALA A 411 27.88 10.13 -6.75
CA ALA A 411 27.89 11.06 -7.88
C ALA A 411 27.44 12.45 -7.43
N GLU A 412 28.34 13.42 -7.54
CA GLU A 412 28.18 14.78 -7.05
C GLU A 412 27.95 15.76 -8.22
N SER A 413 26.67 16.04 -8.51
CA SER A 413 26.29 17.10 -9.47
C SER A 413 26.61 18.48 -8.90
N GLY A 414 27.00 19.43 -9.76
CA GLY A 414 27.55 20.74 -9.42
C GLY A 414 29.07 20.70 -9.25
N SER A 415 29.60 19.66 -8.59
CA SER A 415 31.04 19.37 -8.58
C SER A 415 31.50 18.60 -9.82
N GLY A 416 30.57 17.94 -10.53
CA GLY A 416 30.84 17.22 -11.77
C GLY A 416 31.81 16.07 -11.60
N ARG A 417 31.63 15.24 -10.57
CA ARG A 417 32.53 14.13 -10.27
C ARG A 417 31.81 12.94 -9.64
N ILE A 418 32.45 11.78 -9.73
CA ILE A 418 32.15 10.61 -8.90
C ILE A 418 33.24 10.51 -7.85
N ILE A 419 32.88 10.24 -6.61
CA ILE A 419 33.83 9.94 -5.53
C ILE A 419 33.52 8.59 -4.92
N GLU A 420 34.54 7.97 -4.35
CA GLU A 420 34.40 6.79 -3.51
C GLU A 420 34.93 7.09 -2.12
N VAL A 421 34.13 6.78 -1.10
CA VAL A 421 34.45 7.06 0.31
C VAL A 421 34.34 5.80 1.15
N ASP A 422 35.23 5.64 2.13
CA ASP A 422 35.13 4.57 3.12
C ASP A 422 33.99 4.82 4.13
N ARG A 423 33.85 3.92 5.11
CA ARG A 423 32.80 4.01 6.14
C ARG A 423 32.95 5.24 7.03
N GLU A 424 34.16 5.77 7.18
CA GLU A 424 34.45 7.00 7.90
C GLU A 424 34.22 8.26 7.05
N GLY A 425 33.85 8.10 5.77
CA GLY A 425 33.60 9.19 4.83
C GLY A 425 34.86 9.78 4.21
N LYS A 426 36.02 9.12 4.38
CA LYS A 426 37.29 9.57 3.82
C LYS A 426 37.38 9.18 2.35
N LEU A 427 37.76 10.16 1.53
CA LEU A 427 37.97 10.00 0.10
C LEU A 427 39.03 8.93 -0.21
N GLN A 428 38.64 7.95 -1.04
CA GLN A 428 39.50 6.90 -1.58
C GLN A 428 39.89 7.19 -3.03
N SER A 429 38.93 7.62 -3.84
CA SER A 429 39.14 7.96 -5.24
C SER A 429 38.16 9.05 -5.70
N ALA A 430 38.52 9.75 -6.78
CA ALA A 430 37.67 10.76 -7.41
C ALA A 430 37.87 10.73 -8.94
N VAL A 431 36.77 10.76 -9.67
CA VAL A 431 36.72 10.70 -11.13
C VAL A 431 35.97 11.94 -11.62
N ALA A 432 36.65 12.80 -12.38
CA ALA A 432 36.02 13.97 -12.97
C ALA A 432 35.12 13.56 -14.14
N LEU A 433 33.92 14.15 -14.21
CA LEU A 433 32.96 13.93 -15.28
C LEU A 433 33.07 15.04 -16.32
N ARG A 434 32.80 14.70 -17.58
CA ARG A 434 32.57 15.69 -18.62
C ARG A 434 31.10 16.08 -18.62
N ILE A 435 30.82 17.36 -18.48
CA ILE A 435 29.48 17.93 -18.51
C ILE A 435 29.51 19.09 -19.50
N ASP A 436 28.70 19.00 -20.55
CA ASP A 436 28.66 20.02 -21.60
C ASP A 436 27.72 21.19 -21.22
N ALA A 437 26.64 20.92 -20.47
CA ALA A 437 25.70 21.91 -19.94
C ALA A 437 25.57 21.83 -18.39
N PRO A 438 26.49 22.45 -17.63
CA PRO A 438 26.54 22.30 -16.18
C PRO A 438 25.37 22.96 -15.47
N ASP A 439 24.65 22.16 -14.69
CA ASP A 439 23.60 22.55 -13.75
C ASP A 439 23.59 21.53 -12.60
N PRO A 440 23.77 21.95 -11.33
CA PRO A 440 23.78 21.03 -10.19
C PRO A 440 22.55 20.11 -10.10
N HIS A 441 21.42 20.48 -10.70
CA HIS A 441 20.19 19.70 -10.73
C HIS A 441 20.04 18.81 -11.98
N HIS A 442 20.84 19.01 -13.03
CA HIS A 442 20.68 18.32 -14.32
C HIS A 442 21.97 17.69 -14.88
N ASP A 443 23.09 17.77 -14.17
CA ASP A 443 24.36 17.19 -14.60
C ASP A 443 24.27 15.66 -14.79
N THR A 444 23.65 14.97 -13.84
CA THR A 444 23.53 13.51 -13.81
C THR A 444 22.20 13.04 -13.23
N ARG A 445 21.84 11.79 -13.51
CA ARG A 445 20.80 11.03 -12.80
C ARG A 445 21.43 9.79 -12.20
N LEU A 446 21.02 8.58 -12.60
CA LEU A 446 21.61 7.36 -12.06
C LEU A 446 23.01 7.09 -12.63
N VAL A 447 23.91 6.71 -11.71
CA VAL A 447 25.27 6.29 -11.99
C VAL A 447 25.45 4.88 -11.46
N ARG A 448 26.04 3.99 -12.27
CA ARG A 448 26.28 2.59 -11.89
C ARG A 448 27.73 2.22 -12.16
N LYS A 449 28.37 1.58 -11.17
CA LYS A 449 29.67 0.94 -11.37
C LYS A 449 29.44 -0.40 -12.05
N THR A 450 30.12 -0.66 -13.14
CA THR A 450 29.99 -1.90 -13.91
C THR A 450 30.87 -3.00 -13.31
N ALA A 451 30.67 -4.25 -13.74
CA ALA A 451 31.52 -5.38 -13.36
C ALA A 451 32.99 -5.21 -13.82
N SER A 452 33.27 -4.39 -14.84
CA SER A 452 34.64 -4.05 -15.25
C SER A 452 35.27 -2.93 -14.44
N GLY A 453 34.56 -2.38 -13.44
CA GLY A 453 35.05 -1.29 -12.58
C GLY A 453 34.98 0.09 -13.23
N THR A 454 34.32 0.22 -14.39
CA THR A 454 34.01 1.51 -15.04
C THR A 454 32.72 2.11 -14.45
N TYR A 455 32.44 3.37 -14.76
CA TYR A 455 31.25 4.09 -14.30
C TYR A 455 30.35 4.44 -15.47
N LEU A 456 29.15 3.89 -15.51
CA LEU A 456 28.12 4.22 -16.49
C LEU A 456 27.24 5.33 -15.93
N VAL A 457 27.18 6.46 -16.64
CA VAL A 457 26.60 7.72 -16.16
C VAL A 457 25.53 8.20 -17.12
N ALA A 458 24.29 8.37 -16.61
CA ALA A 458 23.23 9.08 -17.31
C ALA A 458 23.40 10.59 -17.12
N HIS A 459 23.81 11.32 -18.17
CA HIS A 459 23.90 12.77 -18.18
C HIS A 459 22.60 13.37 -18.74
N GLU A 460 21.75 13.88 -17.85
CA GLU A 460 20.38 14.26 -18.21
C GLU A 460 20.32 15.47 -19.14
N ALA A 461 20.91 16.61 -18.77
CA ALA A 461 20.88 17.83 -19.60
C ALA A 461 21.62 17.64 -20.94
N ASP A 462 22.74 16.91 -20.91
CA ASP A 462 23.53 16.62 -22.12
C ASP A 462 22.81 15.61 -23.04
N GLY A 463 21.85 14.82 -22.51
CA GLY A 463 21.10 13.82 -23.26
C GLY A 463 21.95 12.66 -23.76
N VAL A 464 22.90 12.20 -22.94
CA VAL A 464 23.93 11.22 -23.33
C VAL A 464 24.24 10.28 -22.17
N VAL A 465 24.48 9.02 -22.49
CA VAL A 465 25.07 8.06 -21.56
C VAL A 465 26.56 7.98 -21.83
N ARG A 466 27.39 8.14 -20.81
CA ARG A 466 28.85 8.02 -20.92
C ARG A 466 29.35 6.97 -19.95
N GLU A 467 30.34 6.20 -20.39
CA GLU A 467 31.07 5.26 -19.56
C GLU A 467 32.49 5.77 -19.34
N TYR A 468 32.89 5.88 -18.08
CA TYR A 468 34.19 6.37 -17.68
C TYR A 468 35.05 5.26 -17.08
N ASP A 469 36.33 5.22 -17.43
CA ASP A 469 37.30 4.45 -16.67
C ASP A 469 37.61 5.11 -15.31
N PRO A 470 38.27 4.40 -14.36
CA PRO A 470 38.70 5.00 -13.09
C PRO A 470 39.66 6.18 -13.21
N GLY A 471 40.24 6.43 -14.39
CA GLY A 471 41.05 7.61 -14.67
C GLY A 471 40.26 8.83 -15.15
N GLY A 472 38.95 8.67 -15.41
CA GLY A 472 38.08 9.73 -15.93
C GLY A 472 38.07 9.84 -17.46
N SER A 473 38.64 8.87 -18.18
CA SER A 473 38.54 8.84 -19.65
C SER A 473 37.20 8.25 -20.06
N ILE A 474 36.55 8.85 -21.05
CA ILE A 474 35.33 8.30 -21.66
C ILE A 474 35.73 7.11 -22.54
N VAL A 475 35.32 5.90 -22.16
CA VAL A 475 35.60 4.65 -22.89
C VAL A 475 34.45 4.21 -23.79
N TRP A 476 33.23 4.72 -23.53
CA TRP A 476 32.06 4.54 -24.37
C TRP A 476 31.11 5.73 -24.20
N SER A 477 30.38 6.09 -25.24
CA SER A 477 29.41 7.19 -25.22
C SER A 477 28.27 6.91 -26.18
N TYR A 478 27.05 7.27 -25.80
CA TYR A 478 25.87 7.15 -26.62
C TYR A 478 24.95 8.36 -26.44
N GLU A 479 24.76 9.10 -27.52
CA GLU A 479 23.81 10.22 -27.58
C GLU A 479 22.40 9.66 -27.74
N VAL A 480 21.52 9.95 -26.78
CA VAL A 480 20.14 9.47 -26.82
C VAL A 480 19.40 10.25 -27.90
N PRO A 481 18.87 9.57 -28.94
CA PRO A 481 18.28 10.24 -30.08
C PRO A 481 16.95 10.90 -29.73
N LEU A 482 16.59 11.94 -30.46
CA LEU A 482 15.27 12.58 -30.38
C LEU A 482 14.22 11.88 -31.26
N PHE A 483 14.53 10.73 -31.86
CA PHE A 483 13.59 9.92 -32.65
C PHE A 483 12.76 10.74 -33.67
N GLU A 484 13.41 11.68 -34.37
CA GLU A 484 12.79 12.57 -35.36
C GLU A 484 11.67 13.49 -34.82
N ARG A 485 11.66 13.75 -33.51
CA ARG A 485 10.74 14.69 -32.85
C ARG A 485 11.46 15.92 -32.31
N ASP A 486 10.76 17.04 -32.30
CA ASP A 486 11.24 18.26 -31.66
C ASP A 486 11.12 18.17 -30.14
N ARG A 487 12.00 18.89 -29.42
CA ARG A 487 11.90 19.00 -27.97
C ARG A 487 10.62 19.74 -27.57
N ALA A 488 9.92 19.20 -26.58
CA ALA A 488 8.78 19.84 -25.95
C ALA A 488 8.99 19.87 -24.41
N PRO A 489 8.76 21.01 -23.75
CA PRO A 489 8.97 21.13 -22.31
C PRO A 489 7.92 20.34 -21.52
N GLY A 490 8.27 19.96 -20.29
CA GLY A 490 7.37 19.25 -19.38
C GLY A 490 7.84 17.81 -19.13
N ASN A 491 7.00 17.06 -18.41
CA ASN A 491 7.30 15.69 -17.99
C ASN A 491 6.15 14.71 -18.27
N ASP A 492 5.05 15.19 -18.87
CA ASP A 492 3.85 14.41 -19.17
C ASP A 492 3.92 13.79 -20.58
N PHE A 493 2.78 13.39 -21.15
CA PHE A 493 2.74 12.76 -22.46
C PHE A 493 3.02 13.69 -23.65
N ASP A 494 2.91 15.00 -23.46
CA ASP A 494 3.11 16.00 -24.52
C ASP A 494 4.52 16.58 -24.51
N ALA A 495 5.23 16.41 -23.39
CA ALA A 495 6.66 16.67 -23.31
C ALA A 495 7.45 15.77 -24.26
N PHE A 496 8.66 16.18 -24.64
CA PHE A 496 9.54 15.30 -25.39
C PHE A 496 10.99 15.76 -25.32
N GLY A 497 11.91 14.81 -25.16
CA GLY A 497 13.33 15.10 -25.14
C GLY A 497 14.18 13.84 -25.11
N ASN A 498 15.40 14.03 -24.63
CA ASN A 498 16.37 12.96 -24.43
C ASN A 498 17.00 13.05 -23.04
N GLN A 499 16.24 13.54 -22.05
CA GLN A 499 16.69 13.70 -20.66
C GLN A 499 16.81 12.33 -19.98
N VAL A 500 17.90 11.64 -20.30
CA VAL A 500 18.17 10.27 -19.86
C VAL A 500 18.25 10.18 -18.33
N PHE A 501 17.59 9.16 -17.77
CA PHE A 501 17.50 8.99 -16.32
C PHE A 501 18.34 7.82 -15.80
N CYS A 502 18.35 6.70 -16.50
CA CYS A 502 19.04 5.48 -16.07
C CYS A 502 19.69 4.77 -17.26
N ALA A 503 20.82 4.13 -17.00
CA ALA A 503 21.41 3.18 -17.93
C ALA A 503 21.99 1.98 -17.16
N GLU A 504 21.83 0.77 -17.72
CA GLU A 504 22.31 -0.48 -17.13
C GLU A 504 23.04 -1.32 -18.17
N ARG A 505 24.28 -1.73 -17.84
CA ARG A 505 25.09 -2.61 -18.69
C ARG A 505 24.64 -4.05 -18.48
N LEU A 506 24.21 -4.71 -19.55
CA LEU A 506 23.82 -6.12 -19.55
C LEU A 506 25.03 -7.05 -19.67
N GLU A 507 24.88 -8.30 -19.25
CA GLU A 507 25.91 -9.34 -19.35
C GLU A 507 26.37 -9.60 -20.80
N ASN A 508 25.47 -9.44 -21.78
CA ASN A 508 25.79 -9.58 -23.21
C ASN A 508 26.61 -8.39 -23.76
N GLY A 509 26.89 -7.37 -22.94
CA GLY A 509 27.60 -6.16 -23.30
C GLY A 509 26.73 -5.03 -23.83
N ASN A 510 25.44 -5.24 -24.10
CA ASN A 510 24.52 -4.17 -24.49
C ASN A 510 24.19 -3.25 -23.29
N THR A 511 23.63 -2.08 -23.58
CA THR A 511 23.18 -1.12 -22.56
C THR A 511 21.67 -0.93 -22.65
N LEU A 512 20.94 -1.17 -21.56
CA LEU A 512 19.59 -0.64 -21.41
C LEU A 512 19.65 0.85 -21.06
N VAL A 513 18.84 1.68 -21.71
CA VAL A 513 18.79 3.13 -21.51
C VAL A 513 17.34 3.58 -21.35
N ALA A 514 16.99 4.04 -20.15
CA ALA A 514 15.72 4.69 -19.86
C ALA A 514 15.80 6.15 -20.29
N THR A 515 15.07 6.51 -21.35
CA THR A 515 15.27 7.79 -22.04
C THR A 515 14.60 8.98 -21.34
N GLY A 516 14.08 8.81 -20.12
CA GLY A 516 13.33 9.83 -19.38
C GLY A 516 12.13 10.34 -20.17
N ASN A 517 12.11 11.63 -20.46
CA ASN A 517 11.06 12.26 -21.28
C ASN A 517 11.12 11.92 -22.79
N GLY A 518 11.99 11.01 -23.21
CA GLY A 518 11.89 10.36 -24.53
C GLY A 518 10.82 9.25 -24.59
N HIS A 519 10.15 8.95 -23.46
CA HIS A 519 9.04 7.97 -23.34
C HIS A 519 9.41 6.54 -23.78
N SER A 520 10.66 6.13 -23.59
CA SER A 520 11.11 4.82 -24.06
C SER A 520 12.17 4.19 -23.16
N LEU A 521 12.27 2.88 -23.30
CA LEU A 521 13.42 2.09 -22.86
C LEU A 521 14.02 1.43 -24.09
N ILE A 522 15.31 1.61 -24.31
CA ILE A 522 16.02 1.06 -25.48
C ILE A 522 17.18 0.17 -25.02
N GLU A 523 17.48 -0.88 -25.80
CA GLU A 523 18.69 -1.67 -25.66
C GLU A 523 19.64 -1.34 -26.80
N VAL A 524 20.84 -0.90 -26.46
CA VAL A 524 21.85 -0.39 -27.39
C VAL A 524 23.05 -1.32 -27.40
N THR A 525 23.50 -1.72 -28.59
CA THR A 525 24.72 -2.52 -28.75
C THR A 525 25.98 -1.72 -28.41
N PRO A 526 27.13 -2.36 -28.15
CA PRO A 526 28.40 -1.66 -27.97
C PRO A 526 28.76 -0.71 -29.12
N THR A 527 28.28 -0.99 -30.35
CA THR A 527 28.51 -0.15 -31.54
C THR A 527 27.53 1.01 -31.68
N GLY A 528 26.51 1.11 -30.81
CA GLY A 528 25.53 2.20 -30.81
C GLY A 528 24.24 1.92 -31.60
N GLU A 529 24.00 0.67 -32.01
CA GLU A 529 22.76 0.29 -32.70
C GLU A 529 21.65 -0.02 -31.68
N ILE A 530 20.42 0.43 -31.93
CA ILE A 530 19.27 0.05 -31.10
C ILE A 530 18.84 -1.36 -31.51
N ALA A 531 19.12 -2.34 -30.64
CA ALA A 531 18.80 -3.75 -30.86
C ALA A 531 17.37 -4.12 -30.44
N TRP A 532 16.81 -3.38 -29.49
CA TRP A 532 15.46 -3.59 -28.96
C TRP A 532 14.95 -2.28 -28.34
N SER A 533 13.63 -2.08 -28.26
CA SER A 533 13.03 -0.92 -27.61
C SER A 533 11.60 -1.19 -27.16
N VAL A 534 11.10 -0.44 -26.17
CA VAL A 534 9.68 -0.23 -25.91
C VAL A 534 9.39 1.28 -25.96
N THR A 535 8.32 1.66 -26.67
CA THR A 535 7.96 3.07 -26.93
C THR A 535 6.66 3.49 -26.24
N GLN A 536 6.34 4.79 -26.33
CA GLN A 536 5.31 5.47 -25.53
C GLN A 536 3.96 4.74 -25.42
N ASP A 537 3.43 4.23 -26.53
CA ASP A 537 2.08 3.66 -26.63
C ASP A 537 2.11 2.17 -27.01
N GLU A 538 3.24 1.50 -26.80
CA GLU A 538 3.43 0.11 -27.27
C GLU A 538 2.88 -0.95 -26.31
N LEU A 539 2.77 -0.63 -25.02
CA LEU A 539 2.26 -1.55 -24.00
C LEU A 539 0.73 -1.50 -23.93
N GLU A 540 0.08 -2.65 -23.85
CA GLU A 540 -1.37 -2.72 -23.82
C GLU A 540 -1.94 -1.98 -22.60
N GLY A 541 -2.79 -0.98 -22.84
CA GLY A 541 -3.43 -0.19 -21.79
C GLY A 541 -2.49 0.74 -21.01
N ILE A 542 -1.21 0.81 -21.37
CA ILE A 542 -0.18 1.56 -20.64
C ILE A 542 0.50 2.55 -21.57
N ARG A 543 0.58 3.80 -21.10
CA ARG A 543 1.27 4.89 -21.79
C ARG A 543 2.45 5.39 -20.96
N LEU A 544 3.63 5.46 -21.58
CA LEU A 544 4.85 5.93 -20.92
C LEU A 544 4.94 7.46 -20.95
N ALA A 545 5.32 8.05 -19.82
CA ALA A 545 5.65 9.47 -19.70
C ALA A 545 7.15 9.63 -19.42
N TRP A 546 7.56 9.74 -18.17
CA TRP A 546 8.98 9.81 -17.84
C TRP A 546 9.51 8.43 -17.41
N VAL A 547 10.27 7.78 -18.30
CA VAL A 547 10.84 6.45 -18.02
C VAL A 547 12.08 6.61 -17.12
N THR A 548 11.99 6.19 -15.87
CA THR A 548 13.02 6.44 -14.84
C THR A 548 13.93 5.24 -14.56
N THR A 549 13.72 4.52 -13.47
CA THR A 549 14.51 3.34 -13.11
C THR A 549 14.26 2.22 -14.10
N VAL A 550 15.31 1.46 -14.42
CA VAL A 550 15.20 0.18 -15.11
C VAL A 550 15.93 -0.86 -14.27
N GLN A 551 15.33 -2.02 -14.11
CA GLN A 551 15.89 -3.16 -13.38
C GLN A 551 15.71 -4.42 -14.23
N VAL A 552 16.76 -5.22 -14.35
CA VAL A 552 16.66 -6.59 -14.87
C VAL A 552 16.45 -7.53 -13.69
N LEU A 553 15.37 -8.32 -13.71
CA LEU A 553 15.09 -9.32 -12.68
C LEU A 553 15.78 -10.65 -13.02
N ASP A 554 15.95 -11.54 -12.03
CA ASP A 554 16.60 -12.85 -12.17
C ASP A 554 15.92 -13.75 -13.22
N ASN A 555 14.62 -13.57 -13.47
CA ASN A 555 13.86 -14.27 -14.50
C ASN A 555 14.05 -13.68 -15.92
N GLY A 556 14.81 -12.58 -16.06
CA GLY A 556 15.09 -11.88 -17.31
C GLY A 556 14.06 -10.80 -17.69
N ASN A 557 13.01 -10.62 -16.88
CA ASN A 557 12.04 -9.53 -17.07
C ASN A 557 12.65 -8.17 -16.74
N LEU A 558 12.02 -7.12 -17.26
CA LEU A 558 12.42 -5.73 -17.06
C LEU A 558 11.37 -5.02 -16.22
N VAL A 559 11.78 -4.38 -15.13
CA VAL A 559 10.92 -3.44 -14.38
C VAL A 559 11.33 -2.03 -14.73
N LEU A 560 10.38 -1.22 -15.19
CA LEU A 560 10.57 0.18 -15.53
C LEU A 560 9.70 1.10 -14.66
N GLY A 561 10.27 2.22 -14.22
CA GLY A 561 9.53 3.31 -13.59
C GLY A 561 8.87 4.22 -14.64
N ASN A 562 7.64 4.66 -14.36
CA ASN A 562 6.83 5.48 -15.26
C ASN A 562 6.32 6.74 -14.52
N CYS A 563 7.27 7.61 -14.18
CA CYS A 563 6.99 8.83 -13.43
C CYS A 563 6.17 9.81 -14.27
N HIS A 564 5.35 10.62 -13.61
CA HIS A 564 4.51 11.67 -14.22
C HIS A 564 3.41 11.21 -15.20
N ALA A 565 3.17 9.90 -15.34
CA ALA A 565 2.15 9.36 -16.25
C ALA A 565 0.69 9.53 -15.78
N GLY A 566 0.48 9.99 -14.54
CA GLY A 566 -0.84 10.24 -13.97
C GLY A 566 -1.45 9.03 -13.26
N GLU A 567 -2.49 9.27 -12.45
CA GLU A 567 -3.09 8.25 -11.56
C GLU A 567 -3.69 7.07 -12.32
N GLU A 568 -4.07 7.26 -13.59
CA GLU A 568 -4.61 6.22 -14.47
C GLU A 568 -3.55 5.27 -15.02
N GLN A 569 -2.26 5.61 -14.87
CA GLN A 569 -1.14 4.83 -15.34
C GLN A 569 -0.36 4.22 -14.18
N PRO A 570 0.22 3.02 -14.36
CA PRO A 570 1.06 2.41 -13.33
C PRO A 570 2.37 3.17 -13.12
N GLN A 571 2.83 3.24 -11.87
CA GLN A 571 4.09 3.89 -11.48
C GLN A 571 5.30 2.98 -11.73
N LEU A 572 5.14 1.66 -11.59
CA LEU A 572 6.10 0.65 -12.07
C LEU A 572 5.41 -0.35 -12.98
N ILE A 573 6.14 -0.82 -13.98
CA ILE A 573 5.66 -1.81 -14.94
C ILE A 573 6.73 -2.88 -15.09
N GLU A 574 6.38 -4.15 -14.87
CA GLU A 574 7.20 -5.28 -15.25
C GLU A 574 6.76 -5.82 -16.60
N ILE A 575 7.72 -6.00 -17.50
CA ILE A 575 7.49 -6.55 -18.84
C ILE A 575 8.45 -7.71 -19.15
N THR A 576 7.97 -8.63 -19.98
CA THR A 576 8.83 -9.64 -20.63
C THR A 576 9.67 -9.00 -21.75
N ARG A 577 10.64 -9.75 -22.27
CA ARG A 577 11.39 -9.34 -23.49
C ARG A 577 10.52 -9.27 -24.75
N THR A 578 9.37 -9.94 -24.75
CA THR A 578 8.33 -9.86 -25.80
C THR A 578 7.36 -8.71 -25.58
N LYS A 579 7.55 -7.89 -24.53
CA LYS A 579 6.77 -6.69 -24.17
C LYS A 579 5.38 -6.99 -23.59
N ASP A 580 5.17 -8.20 -23.09
CA ASP A 580 3.97 -8.54 -22.35
C ASP A 580 4.07 -7.94 -20.94
N VAL A 581 2.99 -7.30 -20.48
CA VAL A 581 2.93 -6.67 -19.16
C VAL A 581 2.56 -7.71 -18.13
N VAL A 582 3.50 -8.09 -17.25
CA VAL A 582 3.28 -9.18 -16.29
C VAL A 582 2.89 -8.69 -14.91
N TRP A 583 3.25 -7.46 -14.56
CA TRP A 583 2.93 -6.87 -13.26
C TRP A 583 2.98 -5.35 -13.30
N THR A 584 2.19 -4.72 -12.44
CA THR A 584 2.19 -3.26 -12.28
C THR A 584 2.08 -2.85 -10.81
N PHE A 585 2.72 -1.73 -10.48
CA PHE A 585 2.62 -1.06 -9.19
C PHE A 585 1.82 0.23 -9.29
N ARG A 586 0.84 0.38 -8.41
CA ARG A 586 0.02 1.59 -8.25
C ARG A 586 -0.25 1.82 -6.77
N ASP A 587 0.28 2.91 -6.23
CA ASP A 587 0.01 3.34 -4.86
C ASP A 587 0.05 4.87 -4.78
N PHE A 588 -0.97 5.49 -5.40
CA PHE A 588 -1.13 6.95 -5.44
C PHE A 588 -1.49 7.57 -4.09
N GLU A 589 -1.96 6.75 -3.14
CA GLU A 589 -2.22 7.18 -1.77
C GLU A 589 -0.93 7.46 -1.00
N ARG A 590 0.10 6.62 -1.18
CA ARG A 590 1.40 6.80 -0.51
C ARG A 590 2.40 7.61 -1.32
N PHE A 591 2.38 7.45 -2.64
CA PHE A 591 3.32 8.08 -3.56
C PHE A 591 2.55 8.81 -4.64
N ALA A 592 2.73 10.11 -4.78
CA ALA A 592 2.05 10.89 -5.79
C ALA A 592 2.60 10.57 -7.21
N ASN A 593 2.30 11.44 -8.16
CA ASN A 593 2.71 11.30 -9.55
C ASN A 593 4.21 11.58 -9.80
N ALA A 594 5.03 11.71 -8.75
CA ALA A 594 6.46 12.05 -8.84
C ALA A 594 7.37 10.93 -8.30
N LEU A 595 6.91 9.67 -8.37
CA LEU A 595 7.68 8.49 -7.99
C LEU A 595 8.81 8.22 -9.01
N SER A 596 9.94 8.91 -8.85
CA SER A 596 11.08 8.80 -9.76
C SER A 596 11.94 7.56 -9.51
N ASN A 597 12.04 7.09 -8.26
CA ASN A 597 12.85 5.94 -7.89
C ASN A 597 12.02 4.92 -7.11
N ALA A 598 11.88 3.75 -7.70
CA ALA A 598 11.42 2.56 -7.00
C ALA A 598 12.08 1.32 -7.59
N TRP A 599 12.32 0.33 -6.73
CA TRP A 599 13.00 -0.91 -7.06
C TRP A 599 12.24 -2.09 -6.47
N VAL A 600 12.12 -3.17 -7.23
CA VAL A 600 11.71 -4.46 -6.69
C VAL A 600 12.92 -5.04 -5.95
N VAL A 601 12.74 -5.38 -4.68
CA VAL A 601 13.80 -5.85 -3.80
C VAL A 601 13.42 -7.19 -3.20
N GLU A 602 14.41 -8.02 -2.90
CA GLU A 602 14.23 -9.23 -2.09
C GLU A 602 14.60 -8.95 -0.63
N ASP A 603 14.17 -9.82 0.29
CA ASP A 603 14.76 -9.81 1.64
C ASP A 603 16.13 -10.51 1.60
N PRO A 604 17.23 -9.76 1.68
CA PRO A 604 18.56 -10.36 1.60
C PRO A 604 18.85 -11.31 2.78
N ARG A 605 18.08 -11.21 3.88
CA ARG A 605 18.20 -12.08 5.07
C ARG A 605 17.54 -13.45 4.89
N THR A 606 16.80 -13.65 3.80
CA THR A 606 16.12 -14.92 3.50
C THR A 606 16.87 -15.81 2.51
N ARG A 607 18.01 -15.33 1.99
CA ARG A 607 18.89 -16.07 1.07
C ARG A 607 19.89 -16.96 1.79
#